data_AF-A0A4Q7YG93-F1
#
_entry.id   AF-A0A4Q7YG93-F1
#
_cell.length_a   1.000
_cell.length_b   1.000
_cell.length_c   1.000
_cell.angle_alpha   90.00
_cell.angle_beta   90.00
_cell.angle_gamma   90.00
#
_symmetry.space_group_name_H-M   'P 1'
#
loop_
_entity.id
_entity.type
_entity.pdbx_description
1 polymer ?
#
loop_
_entity_poly.entity_id
_entity_poly.type
_entity_poly.pdbx_seq_one_letter_code
_entity_poly.pdbx_strand_id
1 'polypeptide(L)' 'MQASIKTEADGMVNWRLDPEAAQAVFASVIFASRFHEGIAPLAVMAAERLHGDGELRVYGRRKELCQ' A
#
# COMPACT_ATOMS: atom_id res chain seq x y z
N MET A 1 7.30 8.53 13.05
CA MET A 1 6.95 7.17 12.61
C MET A 1 6.92 6.18 13.76
N GLN A 2 5.72 5.81 14.20
CA GLN A 2 5.42 4.78 15.19
C GLN A 2 4.45 3.76 14.58
N ALA A 3 4.75 2.49 14.79
CA ALA A 3 3.90 1.37 14.42
C ALA A 3 3.85 0.38 15.56
N SER A 4 2.66 -0.12 15.88
CA SER A 4 2.50 -1.23 16.83
C SER A 4 1.62 -2.30 16.23
N ILE A 5 2.02 -3.55 16.44
CA ILE A 5 1.33 -4.74 15.95
C ILE A 5 0.92 -5.54 17.18
N LYS A 6 -0.35 -5.91 17.25
CA LYS A 6 -0.86 -6.83 18.26
C LYS A 6 -1.54 -7.99 17.56
N THR A 7 -1.16 -9.20 17.94
CA THR A 7 -1.85 -10.41 17.52
C THR A 7 -2.81 -10.81 18.63
N GLU A 8 -4.08 -10.93 18.28
CA GLU A 8 -5.13 -11.39 19.17
C GLU A 8 -5.17 -12.93 19.19
N ALA A 9 -5.82 -13.51 20.20
CA ALA A 9 -5.86 -14.96 20.40
C ALA A 9 -6.62 -15.72 19.30
N ASP A 10 -7.46 -15.04 18.52
CA ASP A 10 -8.19 -15.57 17.37
C ASP A 10 -7.36 -15.56 16.07
N GLY A 11 -6.11 -15.12 16.14
CA GLY A 11 -5.22 -14.98 14.98
C GLY A 11 -5.40 -13.67 14.22
N MET A 12 -6.27 -12.76 14.68
CA MET A 12 -6.40 -11.42 14.12
C MET A 12 -5.14 -10.59 14.43
N VAL A 13 -4.66 -9.84 13.45
CA VAL A 13 -3.53 -8.93 13.64
C VAL A 13 -4.02 -7.49 13.53
N ASN A 14 -3.96 -6.77 14.64
CA ASN A 14 -4.31 -5.36 14.74
C ASN A 14 -3.07 -4.49 14.59
N TRP A 15 -3.11 -3.57 13.64
CA TRP A 15 -2.04 -2.62 13.36
C TRP A 15 -2.50 -1.24 13.79
N ARG A 16 -1.73 -0.57 14.65
CA ARG A 16 -1.88 0.86 14.92
C ARG A 16 -0.71 1.59 14.31
N LEU A 17 -1.01 2.38 13.30
CA LEU A 17 -0.04 3.16 12.53
C LEU A 17 -0.35 4.64 12.74
N ASP A 18 0.68 5.44 13.00
CA ASP A 18 0.56 6.88 12.82
C ASP A 18 0.43 7.22 11.31
N PRO A 19 0.00 8.44 10.95
CA PRO A 19 -0.22 8.80 9.54
C PRO A 19 1.02 8.61 8.64
N GLU A 20 2.21 8.90 9.18
CA GLU A 20 3.48 8.74 8.46
C GLU A 20 3.79 7.26 8.19
N ALA A 21 3.60 6.39 9.18
CA ALA A 21 3.75 4.95 9.05
C ALA A 21 2.72 4.36 8.08
N ALA A 22 1.46 4.82 8.14
CA ALA A 22 0.43 4.40 7.20
C ALA A 22 0.79 4.76 5.75
N GLN A 23 1.27 5.98 5.52
CA GLN A 23 1.73 6.45 4.21
C GLN A 23 2.85 5.57 3.66
N ALA A 24 3.86 5.24 4.50
CA ALA A 24 4.96 4.37 4.12
C ALA A 24 4.50 2.95 3.77
N VAL A 25 3.55 2.39 4.53
CA VAL A 25 2.96 1.07 4.25
C VAL A 25 2.23 1.06 2.91
N PHE A 26 1.37 2.04 2.63
CA PHE A 26 0.65 2.09 1.35
C PHE A 26 1.60 2.27 0.17
N ALA A 27 2.59 3.15 0.27
CA ALA A 27 3.61 3.32 -0.77
C ALA A 27 4.40 2.01 -1.01
N SER A 28 4.72 1.27 0.06
CA SER A 28 5.41 -0.02 -0.04
C SER A 28 4.57 -1.07 -0.77
N VAL A 29 3.26 -1.13 -0.51
CA VAL A 29 2.33 -2.03 -1.20
C VAL A 29 2.26 -1.72 -2.70
N ILE A 30 2.13 -0.44 -3.07
CA ILE A 30 2.11 0.02 -4.48
C ILE A 30 3.43 -0.31 -5.18
N PHE A 31 4.55 -0.21 -4.47
CA PHE A 31 5.84 -0.59 -5.03
C PHE A 31 5.93 -2.10 -5.23
N ALA A 32 5.62 -2.90 -4.21
CA ALA A 32 5.72 -4.35 -4.23
C ALA A 32 4.78 -4.99 -5.26
N SER A 33 3.59 -4.42 -5.50
CA SER A 33 2.64 -4.92 -6.50
C SER A 33 3.19 -4.94 -7.93
N ARG A 34 4.22 -4.14 -8.21
CA ARG A 34 4.87 -4.13 -9.53
C ARG A 34 5.67 -5.39 -9.81
N PHE A 35 6.00 -6.15 -8.76
CA PHE A 35 6.86 -7.33 -8.82
C PHE A 35 6.13 -8.61 -8.38
N HIS A 36 5.00 -8.50 -7.69
CA HIS A 36 4.26 -9.63 -7.13
C HIS A 36 2.77 -9.59 -7.51
N GLU A 37 2.36 -10.52 -8.37
CA GLU A 37 0.97 -10.63 -8.84
C GLU A 37 -0.04 -10.85 -7.70
N GLY A 38 0.33 -11.59 -6.65
CA GLY A 38 -0.52 -11.80 -5.49
C GLY A 38 -0.81 -10.54 -4.66
N ILE A 39 0.02 -9.51 -4.79
CA ILE A 39 -0.13 -8.22 -4.09
C ILE A 39 -0.78 -7.18 -5.02
N ALA A 40 -0.81 -7.40 -6.34
CA ALA A 40 -1.38 -6.48 -7.32
C ALA A 40 -2.81 -6.01 -7.01
N PRO A 41 -3.75 -6.86 -6.53
CA PRO A 41 -5.09 -6.41 -6.17
C PRO A 41 -5.11 -5.37 -5.02
N LEU A 42 -4.12 -5.41 -4.13
CA LEU A 42 -4.04 -4.52 -2.97
C LEU A 42 -3.56 -3.11 -3.35
N ALA A 43 -2.92 -2.95 -4.52
CA ALA A 43 -2.35 -1.69 -4.97
C ALA A 43 -3.41 -0.60 -5.20
N VAL A 44 -4.60 -0.98 -5.69
CA VAL A 44 -5.71 -0.04 -5.93
C VAL A 44 -6.17 0.56 -4.62
N MET A 45 -6.46 -0.29 -3.63
CA MET A 45 -6.86 0.16 -2.28
C MET A 45 -5.77 1.00 -1.61
N ALA A 46 -4.50 0.60 -1.74
CA ALA A 46 -3.38 1.35 -1.18
C ALA A 46 -3.24 2.73 -1.84
N ALA A 47 -3.41 2.82 -3.16
CA ALA A 47 -3.37 4.10 -3.88
C ALA A 47 -4.53 5.03 -3.48
N GLU A 48 -5.76 4.50 -3.35
CA GLU A 48 -6.91 5.29 -2.90
C GLU A 48 -6.70 5.85 -1.49
N ARG A 49 -6.19 5.02 -0.56
CA ARG A 49 -5.90 5.44 0.82
C ARG A 49 -4.72 6.40 0.93
N LEU A 50 -3.76 6.31 0.01
CA LEU A 50 -2.61 7.20 -0.03
C LEU A 50 -2.96 8.59 -0.58
N HIS A 51 -3.87 8.67 -1.56
CA HIS A 51 -4.18 9.92 -2.26
C HIS A 51 -5.41 10.65 -1.72
N GLY A 52 -6.35 9.94 -1.05
CA GLY A 52 -7.51 10.54 -0.38
C GLY A 52 -8.44 11.35 -1.29
N ASP A 53 -9.56 10.77 -1.75
CA ASP A 53 -10.72 11.42 -2.40
C ASP A 53 -10.50 12.44 -3.53
N GLY A 54 -9.27 12.67 -4.00
CA GLY A 54 -8.96 13.63 -5.07
C GLY A 54 -7.83 13.11 -5.95
N GLU A 55 -8.16 12.84 -7.21
CA GLU A 55 -7.23 12.40 -8.26
C GLU A 55 -6.59 11.02 -8.05
N LEU A 56 -7.36 9.98 -8.36
CA LEU A 56 -6.81 8.75 -8.94
C LEU A 56 -6.20 9.14 -10.31
N ARG A 57 -4.99 9.70 -10.30
CA ARG A 57 -4.19 9.84 -11.52
C ARG A 57 -3.92 8.42 -11.98
N VAL A 58 -4.75 7.98 -12.91
CA VAL A 58 -4.62 6.75 -13.69
C VAL A 58 -3.14 6.58 -13.99
N TYR A 59 -2.49 5.66 -13.28
CA TYR A 59 -1.11 5.29 -13.57
C TYR A 59 -1.15 4.56 -14.91
N GLY A 60 -1.10 5.36 -15.96
CA GLY A 60 -0.94 4.93 -17.33
C GLY A 60 0.26 4.00 -17.38
N ARG A 61 0.00 2.83 -17.94
CA ARG A 61 0.92 1.77 -18.31
C ARG A 61 2.19 2.34 -18.96
N ARG A 62 3.19 2.72 -18.17
CA ARG A 62 4.53 3.07 -18.67
C ARG A 62 5.34 1.79 -18.80
N LYS A 63 5.10 1.08 -19.90
CA LYS A 63 6.10 0.19 -20.50
C LYS A 63 7.19 1.10 -21.04
N GLU A 64 8.21 1.39 -20.24
CA GLU A 64 9.48 1.84 -20.78
C GLU A 64 10.55 0.89 -20.25
N LEU A 65 11.03 0.10 -21.21
CA LEU A 65 12.06 -0.91 -21.12
C LEU A 65 13.36 -0.27 -20.62
N CYS A 66 14.10 -1.02 -19.79
CA CYS A 66 15.50 -0.76 -19.52
C CYS A 66 16.26 -0.55 -20.85
N GLN A 67 17.05 0.52 -20.93
CA GLN A 67 18.26 0.60 -21.74
C GLN A 67 19.39 1.06 -20.82
#